data_AF-A0A1G1STV1-F1
#
_entry.id   AF-A0A1G1STV1-F1
#
_cell.length_a   1.000
_cell.length_b   1.000
_cell.length_c   1.000
_cell.angle_alpha   90.00
_cell.angle_beta   90.00
_cell.angle_gamma   90.00
#
_symmetry.space_group_name_H-M   'P 1'
#
loop_
_entity.id
_entity.type
_entity.pdbx_description
1 polymer ?
#
loop_
_entity_poly.entity_id
_entity_poly.type
_entity_poly.pdbx_seq_one_letter_code
_entity_poly.pdbx_strand_id
1 'polypeptide(L)'
;MKDNLFLALLLLLGLAHPAAAQLLQPKPAFSRADSLRGSLTSPLRTCYNLNYYHLDVKLDPAKRFISGSNLFRFSATQDFTQLQFDLFANLQVEKVLYKGKEVPFTREANAVFVTFPQPIAKGSRDEFTVQYSGNPIVAKKAPWDGGMVFTKDAAGKPWVATACQGTGASIWWPTKDQQADEVDSMLISVSVPNGLKNISNGRLRKVTKLKGGYTRFDWAVRNPINNYDVALNVGDYQHFSDSYAGEKGLLTLDYWVLPENLAKAKTQFAANVKPMLKSMEYWFGPYPWYQDGYKLVDAPHLGMEHQSAVAYGNKYQNGYLGRDRSNTGWGTKWDFIIIHESGHEWFGNNITTKDIADMWVHEAFTTYSEALFVESQFGKPAGQEYIHGQRRNIQNDSPIIGPYGVNQEGSGDMYDKGSNLLNMLRTVINDDAKWRQLLRGLSSTFYHQTVTGQQVIDYFNRESGQDLTKIFDQCLRHRSLPTLEVRLEDGKTLARWVSEVPDFDMPVRLRLKGGDYQLIPLTTKFAVIKELAGATRENLEVDTFNYYIGVLVE
;
A
#
# COMPACT_ATOMS: atom_id res chain seq x y z
N MET A 1 72.36 -33.28 -51.12
CA MET A 1 70.97 -32.79 -51.21
C MET A 1 70.60 -32.40 -49.79
N LYS A 2 70.86 -31.14 -49.40
CA LYS A 2 69.94 -29.98 -49.51
C LYS A 2 68.74 -30.16 -48.55
N ASP A 3 68.39 -29.29 -47.61
CA ASP A 3 68.86 -27.98 -47.13
C ASP A 3 68.15 -27.76 -45.76
N ASN A 4 68.82 -27.10 -44.79
CA ASN A 4 68.35 -25.97 -43.93
C ASN A 4 66.90 -25.98 -43.32
N LEU A 5 66.57 -25.45 -42.13
CA LEU A 5 67.17 -24.51 -41.18
C LEU A 5 66.17 -24.28 -40.00
N PHE A 6 66.69 -23.73 -38.90
CA PHE A 6 66.09 -22.80 -37.92
C PHE A 6 65.04 -23.23 -36.87
N LEU A 7 65.55 -23.39 -35.64
CA LEU A 7 65.25 -22.62 -34.42
C LEU A 7 63.99 -21.71 -34.40
N ALA A 8 63.08 -21.94 -33.45
CA ALA A 8 62.36 -20.86 -32.75
C ALA A 8 61.79 -21.32 -31.40
N LEU A 9 62.17 -20.59 -30.36
CA LEU A 9 61.65 -20.56 -28.99
C LEU A 9 60.14 -20.24 -28.99
N LEU A 10 59.33 -20.93 -28.18
CA LEU A 10 58.00 -20.43 -27.80
C LEU A 10 57.69 -20.75 -26.34
N LEU A 11 57.59 -19.68 -25.55
CA LEU A 11 57.14 -19.67 -24.16
C LEU A 11 55.72 -20.25 -24.05
N LEU A 12 55.53 -21.26 -23.21
CA LEU A 12 54.23 -21.64 -22.67
C LEU A 12 54.06 -20.98 -21.30
N LEU A 13 53.61 -19.72 -21.31
CA LEU A 13 53.03 -19.05 -20.13
C LEU A 13 51.61 -19.58 -19.95
N GLY A 14 51.36 -20.19 -18.79
CA GLY A 14 50.05 -20.73 -18.42
C GLY A 14 48.98 -19.65 -18.35
N LEU A 15 47.88 -19.86 -19.08
CA LEU A 15 46.65 -19.10 -18.93
C LEU A 15 45.85 -19.71 -17.77
N ALA A 16 46.08 -19.22 -16.55
CA ALA A 16 45.15 -19.39 -15.46
C ALA A 16 43.87 -18.59 -15.81
N HIS A 17 42.75 -19.29 -15.99
CA HIS A 17 41.44 -18.64 -16.06
C HIS A 17 41.14 -18.01 -14.69
N PRO A 18 40.88 -16.69 -14.61
CA PRO A 18 40.33 -16.13 -13.40
C PRO A 18 38.88 -16.62 -13.31
N ALA A 19 38.63 -17.55 -12.39
CA ALA A 19 37.29 -17.75 -11.88
C ALA A 19 36.86 -16.40 -11.29
N ALA A 20 35.99 -15.69 -11.99
CA ALA A 20 35.31 -14.53 -11.44
C ALA A 20 34.38 -15.05 -10.34
N ALA A 21 34.91 -15.13 -9.12
CA ALA A 21 34.11 -15.28 -7.94
C ALA A 21 33.13 -14.10 -7.93
N GLN A 22 31.85 -14.42 -8.09
CA GLN A 22 30.75 -13.49 -7.95
C GLN A 22 30.86 -12.90 -6.54
N LEU A 23 31.40 -11.69 -6.43
CA LEU A 23 31.45 -10.94 -5.18
C LEU A 23 30.02 -10.95 -4.63
N LEU A 24 29.81 -11.68 -3.53
CA LEU A 24 28.58 -11.66 -2.77
C LEU A 24 28.27 -10.19 -2.50
N GLN A 25 27.24 -9.66 -3.16
CA GLN A 25 26.64 -8.39 -2.79
C GLN A 25 26.43 -8.44 -1.27
N PRO A 26 26.96 -7.48 -0.48
CA PRO A 26 26.73 -7.49 0.96
C PRO A 26 25.22 -7.51 1.17
N LYS A 27 24.72 -8.57 1.82
CA LYS A 27 23.31 -8.62 2.21
C LYS A 27 23.00 -7.34 2.98
N PRO A 28 21.90 -6.64 2.69
CA PRO A 28 21.52 -5.46 3.46
C PRO A 28 21.52 -5.82 4.94
N ALA A 29 22.23 -5.05 5.75
CA ALA A 29 22.28 -5.26 7.18
C ALA A 29 20.98 -4.69 7.78
N PHE A 30 19.96 -5.54 7.92
CA PHE A 30 18.74 -5.17 8.64
C PHE A 30 19.01 -5.12 10.14
N SER A 31 18.35 -4.20 10.83
CA SER A 31 18.43 -4.13 12.28
C SER A 31 17.68 -5.30 12.92
N ARG A 32 18.02 -5.56 14.18
CA ARG A 32 17.27 -6.53 14.99
C ARG A 32 15.80 -6.15 15.14
N ALA A 33 15.49 -4.85 15.19
CA ALA A 33 14.11 -4.36 15.23
C ALA A 33 13.33 -4.72 13.96
N ASP A 34 13.96 -4.59 12.78
CA ASP A 34 13.33 -4.92 11.49
C ASP A 34 12.96 -6.41 11.43
N SER A 35 13.82 -7.27 11.94
CA SER A 35 13.57 -8.71 12.01
C SER A 35 12.48 -9.07 13.02
N LEU A 36 12.49 -8.45 14.20
CA LEU A 36 11.51 -8.71 15.27
C LEU A 36 10.09 -8.30 14.87
N ARG A 37 9.96 -7.23 14.07
CA ARG A 37 8.68 -6.78 13.54
C ARG A 37 8.27 -7.55 12.30
N GLY A 38 9.15 -7.65 11.30
CA GLY A 38 8.82 -8.22 9.99
C GLY A 38 8.70 -9.74 9.95
N SER A 39 9.18 -10.48 10.95
CA SER A 39 9.14 -11.95 10.91
C SER A 39 7.72 -12.51 11.01
N LEU A 40 7.19 -13.02 9.89
CA LEU A 40 5.88 -13.67 9.83
C LEU A 40 5.85 -15.11 10.38
N THR A 41 7.01 -15.68 10.69
CA THR A 41 7.15 -17.10 11.09
C THR A 41 7.59 -17.30 12.54
N SER A 42 7.89 -16.22 13.27
CA SER A 42 8.30 -16.29 14.67
C SER A 42 7.26 -17.04 15.51
N PRO A 43 7.64 -18.12 16.24
CA PRO A 43 6.72 -18.84 17.11
C PRO A 43 6.09 -17.98 18.20
N LEU A 44 6.74 -16.88 18.59
CA LEU A 44 6.24 -15.93 19.59
C LEU A 44 5.09 -15.06 19.06
N ARG A 45 4.89 -15.03 17.74
CA ARG A 45 3.84 -14.26 17.07
C ARG A 45 2.80 -15.15 16.41
N THR A 46 3.22 -16.30 15.86
CA THR A 46 2.32 -17.26 15.22
C THR A 46 1.55 -18.10 16.23
N CYS A 47 1.94 -18.12 17.52
CA CYS A 47 1.28 -18.91 18.56
C CYS A 47 -0.12 -18.44 18.95
N TYR A 48 -0.53 -17.26 18.49
CA TYR A 48 -1.85 -16.71 18.76
C TYR A 48 -2.39 -15.92 17.57
N ASN A 49 -3.69 -16.06 17.34
CA ASN A 49 -4.46 -15.27 16.40
C ASN A 49 -5.26 -14.21 17.16
N LEU A 50 -5.09 -12.94 16.84
CA LEU A 50 -5.84 -11.88 17.51
C LEU A 50 -7.29 -11.83 17.00
N ASN A 51 -8.22 -11.58 17.92
CA ASN A 51 -9.63 -11.50 17.60
C ASN A 51 -10.20 -10.10 17.85
N TYR A 52 -9.71 -9.42 18.89
CA TYR A 52 -10.31 -8.16 19.29
C TYR A 52 -9.33 -7.31 20.10
N TYR A 53 -9.46 -5.99 19.90
CA TYR A 53 -8.84 -4.98 20.72
C TYR A 53 -9.87 -4.10 21.43
N HIS A 54 -9.59 -3.76 22.70
CA HIS A 54 -10.13 -2.55 23.31
C HIS A 54 -8.98 -1.63 23.69
N LEU A 55 -8.76 -0.62 22.85
CA LEU A 55 -7.80 0.45 23.09
C LEU A 55 -8.49 1.57 23.88
N ASP A 56 -8.10 1.78 25.13
CA ASP A 56 -8.52 2.92 25.96
C ASP A 56 -7.31 3.82 26.19
N VAL A 57 -7.31 5.00 25.57
CA VAL A 57 -6.19 5.94 25.58
C VAL A 57 -6.65 7.32 26.01
N LYS A 58 -5.88 7.94 26.90
CA LYS A 58 -6.03 9.32 27.31
C LYS A 58 -4.90 10.15 26.73
N LEU A 59 -5.25 11.20 25.98
CA LEU A 59 -4.32 12.13 25.36
C LEU A 59 -4.22 13.43 26.16
N ASP A 60 -3.00 13.83 26.52
CA ASP A 60 -2.66 15.18 26.99
C ASP A 60 -1.89 15.91 25.87
N PRO A 61 -2.56 16.75 25.05
CA PRO A 61 -1.92 17.43 23.94
C PRO A 61 -0.85 18.44 24.38
N ALA A 62 -1.01 19.06 25.55
CA ALA A 62 -0.09 20.07 26.05
C ALA A 62 1.26 19.45 26.42
N LYS A 63 1.23 18.25 26.97
CA LYS A 63 2.45 17.47 27.31
C LYS A 63 2.91 16.55 26.18
N ARG A 64 2.14 16.46 25.08
CA ARG A 64 2.32 15.45 24.02
C ARG A 64 2.44 14.05 24.60
N PHE A 65 1.55 13.72 25.53
CA PHE A 65 1.65 12.53 26.37
C PHE A 65 0.39 11.69 26.22
N ILE A 66 0.56 10.37 26.23
CA ILE A 66 -0.54 9.41 26.22
C ILE A 66 -0.39 8.44 27.39
N SER A 67 -1.53 7.96 27.87
CA SER A 67 -1.58 6.91 28.90
C SER A 67 -2.86 6.12 28.74
N GLY A 68 -2.83 4.84 29.07
CA GLY A 68 -4.02 4.02 28.95
C GLY A 68 -3.72 2.54 28.96
N SER A 69 -4.59 1.79 28.29
CA SER A 69 -4.47 0.35 28.18
C SER A 69 -4.97 -0.17 26.86
N ASN A 70 -4.46 -1.32 26.44
CA ASN A 70 -5.06 -2.11 25.38
C ASN A 70 -5.37 -3.52 25.88
N LEU A 71 -6.62 -3.96 25.72
CA LEU A 71 -7.05 -5.34 25.95
C LEU A 71 -6.87 -6.15 24.67
N PHE A 72 -6.08 -7.20 24.75
CA PHE A 72 -5.86 -8.18 23.69
C PHE A 72 -6.77 -9.38 23.94
N ARG A 73 -7.63 -9.72 23.00
CA ARG A 73 -8.32 -11.02 22.98
C ARG A 73 -7.80 -11.84 21.82
N PHE A 74 -7.49 -13.10 22.08
CA PHE A 74 -6.87 -13.96 21.08
C PHE A 74 -7.32 -15.41 21.24
N SER A 75 -7.10 -16.18 20.17
CA SER A 75 -7.21 -17.63 20.14
C SER A 75 -5.81 -18.25 19.98
N ALA A 76 -5.45 -19.21 20.83
CA ALA A 76 -4.18 -19.91 20.74
C ALA A 76 -4.15 -20.85 19.54
N THR A 77 -3.11 -20.77 18.69
CA THR A 77 -2.94 -21.61 17.49
C THR A 77 -2.04 -22.83 17.75
N GLN A 78 -1.22 -22.75 18.80
CA GLN A 78 -0.35 -23.80 19.32
C GLN A 78 -0.22 -23.65 20.83
N ASP A 79 0.39 -24.62 21.50
CA ASP A 79 0.71 -24.49 22.93
C ASP A 79 1.88 -23.52 23.11
N PHE A 80 1.78 -22.59 24.06
CA PHE A 80 2.87 -21.64 24.34
C PHE A 80 2.86 -21.15 25.79
N THR A 81 4.02 -20.71 26.26
CA THR A 81 4.19 -20.01 27.55
C THR A 81 4.62 -18.56 27.37
N GLN A 82 5.00 -18.16 26.15
CA GLN A 82 5.45 -16.82 25.83
C GLN A 82 4.89 -16.35 24.50
N LEU A 83 4.55 -15.06 24.41
CA LEU A 83 4.18 -14.39 23.16
C LEU A 83 4.89 -13.04 23.04
N GLN A 84 4.89 -12.49 21.83
CA GLN A 84 5.43 -11.17 21.50
C GLN A 84 4.31 -10.20 21.08
N PHE A 85 4.24 -9.03 21.71
CA PHE A 85 3.58 -7.84 21.15
C PHE A 85 4.62 -6.71 21.00
N ASP A 86 4.21 -5.58 20.45
CA ASP A 86 5.09 -4.45 20.15
C ASP A 86 4.59 -3.16 20.80
N LEU A 87 5.54 -2.36 21.28
CA LEU A 87 5.36 -0.98 21.74
C LEU A 87 6.69 -0.27 21.60
N PHE A 88 6.75 0.89 20.98
CA PHE A 88 8.02 1.61 20.83
C PHE A 88 8.68 1.92 22.18
N ALA A 89 10.02 1.84 22.22
CA ALA A 89 10.79 1.96 23.46
C ALA A 89 10.66 3.31 24.20
N ASN A 90 10.22 4.38 23.53
CA ASN A 90 9.90 5.67 24.17
C ASN A 90 8.57 5.65 24.95
N LEU A 91 7.79 4.57 24.86
CA LEU A 91 6.60 4.35 25.66
C LEU A 91 6.86 3.23 26.67
N GLN A 92 6.48 3.49 27.91
CA GLN A 92 6.64 2.58 29.03
C GLN A 92 5.48 1.59 29.06
N VAL A 93 5.80 0.28 29.11
CA VAL A 93 4.84 -0.74 29.55
C VAL A 93 4.84 -0.69 31.07
N GLU A 94 3.76 -0.17 31.65
CA GLU A 94 3.61 -0.08 33.11
C GLU A 94 3.42 -1.46 33.72
N LYS A 95 2.57 -2.27 33.08
CA LYS A 95 2.33 -3.66 33.44
C LYS A 95 1.55 -4.42 32.38
N VAL A 96 1.65 -5.73 32.46
CA VAL A 96 0.82 -6.67 31.70
C VAL A 96 -0.01 -7.48 32.69
N LEU A 97 -1.33 -7.49 32.49
CA LEU A 97 -2.29 -8.16 33.34
C LEU A 97 -2.88 -9.37 32.60
N TYR A 98 -2.75 -10.56 33.19
CA TYR A 98 -3.39 -11.78 32.72
C TYR A 98 -4.26 -12.34 33.85
N LYS A 99 -5.56 -12.54 33.59
CA LYS A 99 -6.54 -13.00 34.61
C LYS A 99 -6.50 -12.16 35.90
N GLY A 100 -6.35 -10.84 35.74
CA GLY A 100 -6.29 -9.87 36.84
C GLY A 100 -4.98 -9.83 37.64
N LYS A 101 -3.97 -10.64 37.27
CA LYS A 101 -2.65 -10.67 37.92
C LYS A 101 -1.57 -10.13 37.00
N GLU A 102 -0.58 -9.45 37.56
CA GLU A 102 0.59 -9.01 36.82
C GLU A 102 1.45 -10.21 36.41
N VAL A 103 1.91 -10.20 35.15
CA VAL A 103 2.79 -11.21 34.58
C VAL A 103 4.10 -10.59 34.11
N PRO A 104 5.24 -11.31 34.20
CA PRO A 104 6.53 -10.78 33.81
C PRO A 104 6.62 -10.60 32.29
N PHE A 105 7.41 -9.61 31.88
CA PHE A 105 7.77 -9.40 30.48
C PHE A 105 9.23 -8.94 30.35
N THR A 106 9.81 -9.14 29.17
CA THR A 106 11.10 -8.57 28.77
C THR A 106 10.94 -7.75 27.50
N ARG A 107 11.96 -6.95 27.16
CA ARG A 107 11.94 -6.09 25.97
C ARG A 107 13.22 -6.21 25.16
N GLU A 108 13.08 -6.19 23.84
CA GLU A 108 14.19 -6.10 22.90
C GLU A 108 13.79 -5.12 21.79
N ALA A 109 14.47 -3.98 21.67
CA ALA A 109 14.04 -2.87 20.83
C ALA A 109 12.57 -2.47 21.11
N ASN A 110 11.70 -2.57 20.11
CA ASN A 110 10.25 -2.28 20.21
C ASN A 110 9.41 -3.53 20.56
N ALA A 111 10.01 -4.72 20.60
CA ALA A 111 9.32 -5.95 20.95
C ALA A 111 9.21 -6.13 22.46
N VAL A 112 8.07 -6.67 22.90
CA VAL A 112 7.76 -7.00 24.29
C VAL A 112 7.35 -8.46 24.37
N PHE A 113 8.06 -9.24 25.19
CA PHE A 113 7.83 -10.67 25.35
C PHE A 113 7.16 -10.95 26.68
N VAL A 114 5.92 -11.42 26.67
CA VAL A 114 5.12 -11.71 27.87
C VAL A 114 5.20 -13.18 28.20
N THR A 115 5.54 -13.52 29.44
CA THR A 115 5.62 -14.91 29.92
C THR A 115 4.43 -15.22 30.83
N PHE A 116 3.64 -16.22 30.45
CA PHE A 116 2.47 -16.67 31.20
C PHE A 116 2.83 -17.66 32.30
N PRO A 117 2.11 -17.67 33.44
CA PRO A 117 2.44 -18.52 34.58
C PRO A 117 2.22 -20.01 34.33
N GLN A 118 1.37 -20.35 33.35
CA GLN A 118 1.09 -21.71 32.90
C GLN A 118 0.99 -21.70 31.36
N PRO A 119 1.28 -22.83 30.69
CA PRO A 119 1.08 -22.95 29.25
C PRO A 119 -0.37 -22.63 28.86
N ILE A 120 -0.53 -21.80 27.84
CA ILE A 120 -1.79 -21.56 27.17
C ILE A 120 -1.92 -22.66 26.10
N ALA A 121 -2.99 -23.44 26.20
CA ALA A 121 -3.21 -24.59 25.34
C ALA A 121 -3.81 -24.16 23.99
N LYS A 122 -3.38 -24.82 22.91
CA LYS A 122 -3.94 -24.68 21.57
C LYS A 122 -5.47 -24.74 21.58
N GLY A 123 -6.10 -23.82 20.87
CA GLY A 123 -7.55 -23.73 20.75
C GLY A 123 -8.23 -22.99 21.91
N SER A 124 -7.52 -22.62 22.98
CA SER A 124 -8.08 -21.77 24.02
C SER A 124 -8.34 -20.35 23.50
N ARG A 125 -9.33 -19.68 24.11
CA ARG A 125 -9.54 -18.24 23.97
C ARG A 125 -9.16 -17.60 25.29
N ASP A 126 -8.27 -16.62 25.23
CA ASP A 126 -7.73 -15.95 26.40
C ASP A 126 -7.60 -14.45 26.13
N GLU A 127 -7.34 -13.69 27.18
CA GLU A 127 -7.14 -12.25 27.09
C GLU A 127 -6.09 -11.75 28.09
N PHE A 128 -5.38 -10.69 27.70
CA PHE A 128 -4.49 -9.95 28.59
C PHE A 128 -4.61 -8.46 28.31
N THR A 129 -4.29 -7.63 29.30
CA THR A 129 -4.30 -6.17 29.18
C THR A 129 -2.90 -5.62 29.36
N VAL A 130 -2.48 -4.74 28.45
CA VAL A 130 -1.25 -3.97 28.58
C VAL A 130 -1.61 -2.57 29.05
N GLN A 131 -1.04 -2.13 30.17
CA GLN A 131 -1.10 -0.72 30.60
C GLN A 131 0.19 -0.03 30.19
N TYR A 132 0.07 1.18 29.64
CA TYR A 132 1.20 1.90 29.09
C TYR A 132 1.06 3.41 29.23
N SER A 133 2.19 4.11 29.19
CA SER A 133 2.22 5.57 29.18
C SER A 133 3.50 6.11 28.52
N GLY A 134 3.50 7.38 28.14
CA GLY A 134 4.70 8.05 27.65
C GLY A 134 4.43 9.11 26.59
N ASN A 135 5.52 9.62 26.02
CA ASN A 135 5.48 10.56 24.92
C ASN A 135 5.71 9.79 23.61
N PRO A 136 4.71 9.71 22.71
CA PRO A 136 4.89 9.08 21.41
C PRO A 136 5.86 9.92 20.55
N ILE A 137 6.44 9.29 19.53
CA ILE A 137 7.31 9.99 18.59
C ILE A 137 6.48 11.03 17.83
N VAL A 138 7.03 12.25 17.72
CA VAL A 138 6.42 13.32 16.94
C VAL A 138 6.95 13.25 15.52
N ALA A 139 6.05 13.07 14.55
CA ALA A 139 6.41 13.05 13.13
C ALA A 139 6.87 14.44 12.68
N LYS A 140 7.92 14.49 11.86
CA LYS A 140 8.52 15.73 11.35
C LYS A 140 7.95 16.14 10.00
N LYS A 141 7.58 15.17 9.16
CA LYS A 141 7.13 15.31 7.77
C LYS A 141 6.00 14.30 7.46
N ALA A 142 5.09 14.06 8.40
CA ALA A 142 3.94 13.20 8.17
C ALA A 142 3.22 13.55 6.86
N PRO A 143 2.82 12.56 6.04
CA PRO A 143 2.85 11.12 6.33
C PRO A 143 4.18 10.40 5.99
N TRP A 144 5.21 11.11 5.52
CA TRP A 144 6.48 10.51 5.04
C TRP A 144 7.41 9.98 6.14
N ASP A 145 7.10 10.30 7.40
CA ASP A 145 7.66 9.65 8.57
C ASP A 145 6.54 9.35 9.57
N GLY A 146 6.70 8.26 10.32
CA GLY A 146 5.68 7.81 11.24
C GLY A 146 5.69 8.53 12.59
N GLY A 147 4.52 8.62 13.21
CA GLY A 147 4.32 9.10 14.56
C GLY A 147 3.00 9.83 14.74
N MET A 148 2.97 10.70 15.75
CA MET A 148 1.86 11.60 16.00
C MET A 148 2.23 13.03 15.59
N VAL A 149 1.30 13.74 14.95
CA VAL A 149 1.43 15.16 14.63
C VAL A 149 0.76 15.95 15.74
N PHE A 150 1.48 16.87 16.36
CA PHE A 150 0.94 17.79 17.37
C PHE A 150 1.06 19.22 16.87
N THR A 151 -0.07 19.84 16.53
CA THR A 151 -0.14 21.23 16.08
C THR A 151 -1.35 21.94 16.68
N LYS A 152 -1.68 23.12 16.15
CA LYS A 152 -2.85 23.90 16.52
C LYS A 152 -3.67 24.29 15.29
N ASP A 153 -4.98 24.43 15.48
CA ASP A 153 -5.89 25.02 14.48
C ASP A 153 -5.74 26.55 14.39
N ALA A 154 -6.52 27.20 13.52
CA ALA A 154 -6.46 28.65 13.34
C ALA A 154 -6.89 29.44 14.60
N ALA A 155 -7.66 28.83 15.50
CA ALA A 155 -8.06 29.40 16.79
C ALA A 155 -7.06 29.12 17.93
N GLY A 156 -5.96 28.42 17.64
CA GLY A 156 -4.93 28.07 18.60
C GLY A 156 -5.26 26.88 19.49
N LYS A 157 -6.34 26.12 19.21
CA LYS A 157 -6.69 24.91 19.95
C LYS A 157 -5.85 23.72 19.45
N PRO A 158 -5.59 22.70 20.30
CA PRO A 158 -4.84 21.52 19.87
C PRO A 158 -5.48 20.80 18.69
N TRP A 159 -4.66 20.46 17.70
CA TRP A 159 -5.02 19.62 16.57
C TRP A 159 -3.96 18.53 16.41
N VAL A 160 -4.39 17.27 16.60
CA VAL A 160 -3.51 16.11 16.75
C VAL A 160 -3.99 14.99 15.84
N ALA A 161 -3.08 14.32 15.15
CA ALA A 161 -3.39 13.16 14.33
C ALA A 161 -2.28 12.09 14.39
N THR A 162 -2.61 10.86 14.04
CA THR A 162 -1.65 9.76 13.81
C THR A 162 -1.34 9.63 12.33
N ALA A 163 -0.10 9.27 11.99
CA ALA A 163 0.28 8.81 10.66
C ALA A 163 1.41 7.80 10.87
N CYS A 164 1.18 6.50 10.63
CA CYS A 164 2.12 5.47 11.10
C CYS A 164 2.36 4.30 10.14
N GLN A 165 1.87 4.36 8.90
CA GLN A 165 2.22 3.42 7.83
C GLN A 165 3.76 3.29 7.69
N GLY A 166 4.25 2.09 7.42
CA GLY A 166 5.68 1.77 7.32
C GLY A 166 6.43 1.75 8.66
N THR A 167 6.33 2.82 9.47
CA THR A 167 7.02 2.93 10.77
C THR A 167 6.41 2.04 11.86
N GLY A 168 5.08 1.88 11.84
CA GLY A 168 4.33 0.95 12.67
C GLY A 168 3.45 1.57 13.74
N ALA A 169 2.31 0.94 13.99
CA ALA A 169 1.29 1.43 14.90
C ALA A 169 1.75 1.38 16.38
N SER A 170 2.72 0.52 16.69
CA SER A 170 3.33 0.42 18.01
C SER A 170 4.04 1.70 18.47
N ILE A 171 4.18 2.69 17.58
CA ILE A 171 4.71 4.03 17.89
C ILE A 171 3.83 4.81 18.88
N TRP A 172 2.55 4.46 19.01
CA TRP A 172 1.61 5.15 19.91
C TRP A 172 0.68 4.24 20.72
N TRP A 173 0.57 2.94 20.43
CA TRP A 173 -0.24 2.01 21.23
C TRP A 173 0.28 0.57 21.21
N PRO A 174 0.07 -0.25 22.26
CA PRO A 174 0.55 -1.63 22.28
C PRO A 174 -0.27 -2.48 21.30
N THR A 175 0.38 -3.19 20.38
CA THR A 175 -0.29 -4.03 19.38
C THR A 175 0.60 -5.18 18.90
N LYS A 176 0.06 -6.17 18.18
CA LYS A 176 0.91 -7.06 17.36
C LYS A 176 1.16 -6.32 16.05
N ASP A 177 2.26 -5.59 15.99
CA ASP A 177 2.57 -4.64 14.91
C ASP A 177 3.09 -5.37 13.67
N GLN A 178 2.19 -6.14 13.04
CA GLN A 178 2.43 -6.89 11.82
C GLN A 178 1.32 -6.67 10.84
N GLN A 179 1.69 -6.46 9.58
CA GLN A 179 0.74 -6.19 8.52
C GLN A 179 -0.17 -7.38 8.22
N ALA A 180 0.32 -8.61 8.41
CA ALA A 180 -0.44 -9.85 8.23
C ALA A 180 -1.55 -10.09 9.27
N ASP A 181 -1.62 -9.31 10.35
CA ASP A 181 -2.57 -9.54 11.44
C ASP A 181 -3.62 -8.43 11.52
N GLU A 182 -4.89 -8.84 11.53
CA GLU A 182 -6.05 -7.97 11.60
C GLU A 182 -7.01 -8.54 12.64
N VAL A 183 -7.51 -7.68 13.53
CA VAL A 183 -8.52 -8.11 14.51
C VAL A 183 -9.90 -8.10 13.89
N ASP A 184 -10.76 -9.05 14.24
CA ASP A 184 -12.14 -9.15 13.74
C ASP A 184 -12.96 -7.86 14.03
N SER A 185 -12.64 -7.18 15.12
CA SER A 185 -13.30 -5.94 15.54
C SER A 185 -12.49 -5.20 16.60
N MET A 186 -12.82 -3.92 16.82
CA MET A 186 -12.11 -3.08 17.78
C MET A 186 -13.04 -2.06 18.45
N LEU A 187 -12.84 -1.83 19.75
CA LEU A 187 -13.33 -0.64 20.46
C LEU A 187 -12.18 0.32 20.68
N ILE A 188 -12.34 1.54 20.17
CA ILE A 188 -11.38 2.64 20.30
C ILE A 188 -12.01 3.69 21.23
N SER A 189 -11.51 3.74 22.46
CA SER A 189 -11.93 4.66 23.51
C SER A 189 -10.88 5.74 23.70
N VAL A 190 -11.13 6.97 23.25
CA VAL A 190 -10.17 8.07 23.37
C VAL A 190 -10.71 9.16 24.30
N SER A 191 -9.95 9.44 25.35
CA SER A 191 -10.22 10.55 26.29
C SER A 191 -9.37 11.76 25.93
N VAL A 192 -10.03 12.89 25.63
CA VAL A 192 -9.38 14.17 25.27
C VAL A 192 -9.85 15.30 26.17
N PRO A 193 -9.09 16.41 26.30
CA PRO A 193 -9.56 17.59 27.04
C PRO A 193 -10.91 18.10 26.54
N ASN A 194 -11.73 18.62 27.46
CA ASN A 194 -13.02 19.21 27.13
C ASN A 194 -12.89 20.33 26.09
N GLY A 195 -13.84 20.39 25.15
CA GLY A 195 -13.80 21.33 24.04
C GLY A 195 -13.08 20.81 22.80
N LEU A 196 -12.53 19.58 22.85
CA LEU A 196 -12.05 18.84 21.67
C LEU A 196 -12.93 17.61 21.43
N LYS A 197 -12.85 17.06 20.22
CA LYS A 197 -13.47 15.79 19.82
C LYS A 197 -12.41 14.84 19.31
N ASN A 198 -12.57 13.56 19.58
CA ASN A 198 -11.83 12.51 18.89
C ASN A 198 -12.70 11.86 17.80
N ILE A 199 -12.14 11.75 16.60
CA ILE A 199 -12.70 11.01 15.47
C ILE A 199 -11.77 9.83 15.17
N SER A 200 -12.33 8.63 15.13
CA SER A 200 -11.62 7.37 14.90
C SER A 200 -12.44 6.48 13.95
N ASN A 201 -11.92 5.29 13.66
CA ASN A 201 -12.52 4.32 12.73
C ASN A 201 -13.89 3.81 13.24
N GLY A 202 -14.70 3.26 12.33
CA GLY A 202 -15.98 2.65 12.70
C GLY A 202 -17.06 3.66 13.08
N ARG A 203 -17.96 3.28 13.99
CA ARG A 203 -19.11 4.10 14.39
C ARG A 203 -18.99 4.61 15.81
N LEU A 204 -19.26 5.89 16.03
CA LEU A 204 -19.36 6.46 17.38
C LEU A 204 -20.53 5.79 18.13
N ARG A 205 -20.21 5.16 19.26
CA ARG A 205 -21.19 4.49 20.12
C ARG A 205 -21.60 5.34 21.30
N LYS A 206 -20.64 6.05 21.89
CA LYS A 206 -20.87 6.77 23.14
C LYS A 206 -19.92 7.94 23.28
N VAL A 207 -20.43 9.02 23.86
CA VAL A 207 -19.65 10.15 24.35
C VAL A 207 -19.88 10.25 25.85
N THR A 208 -18.81 10.22 26.63
CA THR A 208 -18.89 10.22 28.10
C THR A 208 -18.05 11.37 28.66
N LYS A 209 -18.69 12.32 29.35
CA LYS A 209 -17.95 13.33 30.14
C LYS A 209 -17.30 12.66 31.35
N LEU A 210 -16.00 12.81 31.49
CA LEU A 210 -15.23 12.27 32.61
C LEU A 210 -14.93 13.37 33.64
N LYS A 211 -14.58 12.95 34.87
CA LYS A 211 -14.02 13.86 35.87
C LYS A 211 -12.65 14.37 35.41
N GLY A 212 -12.22 15.53 35.91
CA GLY A 212 -10.90 16.09 35.62
C GLY A 212 -10.76 16.80 34.27
N GLY A 213 -11.88 17.19 33.64
CA GLY A 213 -11.85 18.05 32.44
C GLY A 213 -11.65 17.30 31.11
N TYR A 214 -12.05 16.03 31.05
CA TYR A 214 -11.91 15.19 29.85
C TYR A 214 -13.27 14.70 29.35
N THR A 215 -13.36 14.44 28.05
CA THR A 215 -14.48 13.75 27.40
C THR A 215 -13.94 12.54 26.65
N ARG A 216 -14.57 11.38 26.86
CA ARG A 216 -14.24 10.12 26.17
C ARG A 216 -15.18 9.87 25.00
N PHE A 217 -14.62 9.47 23.87
CA PHE A 217 -15.32 9.06 22.66
C PHE A 217 -15.07 7.57 22.45
N ASP A 218 -16.13 6.78 22.42
CA ASP A 218 -16.08 5.33 22.24
C ASP A 218 -16.53 4.98 20.80
N TRP A 219 -15.59 4.62 19.94
CA TRP A 219 -15.80 4.25 18.54
C TRP A 219 -15.68 2.74 18.36
N ALA A 220 -16.63 2.11 17.67
CA ALA A 220 -16.61 0.67 17.44
C ALA A 220 -16.47 0.34 15.95
N VAL A 221 -15.41 -0.40 15.62
CA VAL A 221 -15.14 -1.01 14.31
C VAL A 221 -15.73 -2.41 14.29
N ARG A 222 -16.52 -2.74 13.26
CA ARG A 222 -17.22 -4.03 13.15
C ARG A 222 -16.63 -4.99 12.12
N ASN A 223 -15.75 -4.50 11.26
CA ASN A 223 -15.02 -5.31 10.29
C ASN A 223 -13.56 -5.51 10.72
N PRO A 224 -12.84 -6.46 10.10
CA PRO A 224 -11.40 -6.57 10.25
C PRO A 224 -10.69 -5.23 10.03
N ILE A 225 -9.66 -4.95 10.81
CA ILE A 225 -8.88 -3.71 10.70
C ILE A 225 -7.40 -3.97 10.95
N ASN A 226 -6.56 -3.41 10.08
CA ASN A 226 -5.11 -3.42 10.25
C ASN A 226 -4.67 -2.50 11.39
N ASN A 227 -3.56 -2.81 12.05
CA ASN A 227 -3.08 -2.02 13.17
C ASN A 227 -2.71 -0.58 12.79
N TYR A 228 -2.12 -0.34 11.61
CA TYR A 228 -1.68 1.01 11.23
C TYR A 228 -2.84 1.91 10.80
N ASP A 229 -3.98 1.30 10.40
CA ASP A 229 -5.21 2.00 10.05
C ASP A 229 -5.94 2.60 11.26
N VAL A 230 -5.60 2.15 12.47
CA VAL A 230 -6.22 2.67 13.69
C VAL A 230 -5.86 4.14 13.86
N ALA A 231 -6.87 4.99 13.72
CA ALA A 231 -6.72 6.43 13.69
C ALA A 231 -7.04 7.07 15.05
N LEU A 232 -6.22 8.05 15.41
CA LEU A 232 -6.54 9.05 16.43
C LEU A 232 -6.48 10.42 15.78
N ASN A 233 -7.64 11.02 15.51
CA ASN A 233 -7.75 12.41 15.08
C ASN A 233 -8.44 13.23 16.18
N VAL A 234 -7.80 14.29 16.65
CA VAL A 234 -8.30 15.13 17.76
C VAL A 234 -8.24 16.60 17.37
N GLY A 235 -9.38 17.29 17.48
CA GLY A 235 -9.51 18.72 17.14
C GLY A 235 -10.89 19.26 17.52
N ASP A 236 -11.13 20.54 17.24
CA ASP A 236 -12.43 21.21 17.45
C ASP A 236 -13.42 20.94 16.30
N TYR A 237 -13.53 19.68 15.87
CA TYR A 237 -14.22 19.34 14.63
C TYR A 237 -15.70 19.77 14.63
N GLN A 238 -16.15 20.33 13.51
CA GLN A 238 -17.55 20.37 13.12
C GLN A 238 -17.91 19.13 12.29
N HIS A 239 -19.18 18.74 12.36
CA HIS A 239 -19.71 17.58 11.65
C HIS A 239 -20.78 18.01 10.66
N PHE A 240 -20.75 17.41 9.49
CA PHE A 240 -21.88 17.36 8.57
C PHE A 240 -21.90 16.01 7.87
N SER A 241 -23.07 15.58 7.42
CA SER A 241 -23.26 14.25 6.83
C SER A 241 -23.94 14.32 5.48
N ASP A 242 -23.83 13.22 4.75
CA ASP A 242 -24.52 12.94 3.50
C ASP A 242 -24.77 11.42 3.41
N SER A 243 -25.35 10.96 2.32
CA SER A 243 -25.52 9.54 2.01
C SER A 243 -25.30 9.27 0.53
N TYR A 244 -24.92 8.04 0.22
CA TYR A 244 -24.68 7.57 -1.14
C TYR A 244 -25.44 6.26 -1.36
N ALA A 245 -26.21 6.19 -2.44
CA ALA A 245 -26.91 4.98 -2.85
C ALA A 245 -25.92 4.04 -3.57
N GLY A 246 -25.15 3.28 -2.79
CA GLY A 246 -24.15 2.38 -3.33
C GLY A 246 -24.68 0.98 -3.63
N GLU A 247 -23.83 0.13 -4.20
CA GLU A 247 -24.21 -1.19 -4.71
C GLU A 247 -24.77 -2.16 -3.62
N LYS A 248 -24.43 -1.96 -2.34
CA LYS A 248 -24.96 -2.74 -1.20
C LYS A 248 -26.04 -2.01 -0.40
N GLY A 249 -26.56 -0.89 -0.90
CA GLY A 249 -27.61 -0.10 -0.27
C GLY A 249 -27.16 1.31 0.12
N LEU A 250 -27.85 1.92 1.08
CA LEU A 250 -27.54 3.29 1.50
C LEU A 250 -26.27 3.31 2.37
N LEU A 251 -25.21 3.90 1.85
CA LEU A 251 -23.97 4.19 2.58
C LEU A 251 -24.07 5.57 3.23
N THR A 252 -23.77 5.66 4.52
CA THR A 252 -23.65 6.96 5.22
C THR A 252 -22.28 7.57 4.97
N LEU A 253 -22.24 8.88 4.77
CA LEU A 253 -21.02 9.66 4.62
C LEU A 253 -20.96 10.67 5.78
N ASP A 254 -19.87 10.66 6.54
CA ASP A 254 -19.70 11.50 7.72
C ASP A 254 -18.42 12.35 7.58
N TYR A 255 -18.55 13.67 7.61
CA TYR A 255 -17.43 14.58 7.39
C TYR A 255 -17.11 15.38 8.65
N TRP A 256 -15.85 15.35 9.05
CA TRP A 256 -15.37 15.99 10.28
C TRP A 256 -14.25 16.98 9.95
N VAL A 257 -14.56 18.27 10.05
CA VAL A 257 -13.67 19.34 9.56
C VAL A 257 -13.46 20.42 10.60
N LEU A 258 -12.35 21.14 10.53
CA LEU A 258 -12.14 22.28 11.41
C LEU A 258 -13.17 23.39 11.10
N PRO A 259 -13.58 24.19 12.10
CA PRO A 259 -14.63 25.20 11.92
C PRO A 259 -14.40 26.16 10.75
N GLU A 260 -13.17 26.64 10.58
CA GLU A 260 -12.73 27.55 9.52
C GLU A 260 -12.80 26.94 8.11
N ASN A 261 -12.88 25.62 8.01
CA ASN A 261 -12.87 24.90 6.75
C ASN A 261 -14.26 24.44 6.30
N LEU A 262 -15.28 24.53 7.16
CA LEU A 262 -16.61 23.94 6.91
C LEU A 262 -17.22 24.34 5.56
N ALA A 263 -17.14 25.61 5.19
CA ALA A 263 -17.69 26.09 3.92
C ALA A 263 -16.94 25.51 2.71
N LYS A 264 -15.60 25.44 2.78
CA LYS A 264 -14.77 24.85 1.72
C LYS A 264 -15.01 23.36 1.59
N ALA A 265 -15.13 22.66 2.73
CA ALA A 265 -15.41 21.23 2.80
C ALA A 265 -16.72 20.85 2.12
N LYS A 266 -17.80 21.58 2.39
CA LYS A 266 -19.11 21.32 1.77
C LYS A 266 -19.03 21.37 0.24
N THR A 267 -18.30 22.31 -0.32
CA THR A 267 -18.11 22.40 -1.78
C THR A 267 -17.18 21.30 -2.29
N GLN A 268 -16.01 21.14 -1.69
CA GLN A 268 -14.98 20.23 -2.18
C GLN A 268 -15.40 18.77 -2.07
N PHE A 269 -15.99 18.37 -0.94
CA PHE A 269 -16.38 16.98 -0.72
C PHE A 269 -17.60 16.60 -1.56
N ALA A 270 -18.56 17.51 -1.73
CA ALA A 270 -19.70 17.29 -2.63
C ALA A 270 -19.26 17.06 -4.09
N ALA A 271 -18.22 17.77 -4.54
CA ALA A 271 -17.70 17.65 -5.89
C ALA A 271 -16.93 16.34 -6.15
N ASN A 272 -16.36 15.69 -5.12
CA ASN A 272 -15.41 14.60 -5.30
C ASN A 272 -15.86 13.25 -4.70
N VAL A 273 -16.51 13.23 -3.52
CA VAL A 273 -16.74 11.96 -2.77
C VAL A 273 -17.73 11.03 -3.48
N LYS A 274 -18.90 11.53 -3.90
CA LYS A 274 -19.89 10.69 -4.61
C LYS A 274 -19.40 10.23 -5.99
N PRO A 275 -18.78 11.10 -6.82
CA PRO A 275 -18.13 10.66 -8.05
C PRO A 275 -17.04 9.60 -7.82
N MET A 276 -16.23 9.77 -6.75
CA MET A 276 -15.23 8.80 -6.35
C MET A 276 -15.86 7.45 -6.03
N LEU A 277 -16.82 7.40 -5.10
CA LEU A 277 -17.50 6.16 -4.71
C LEU A 277 -18.14 5.47 -5.90
N LYS A 278 -18.79 6.23 -6.79
CA LYS A 278 -19.39 5.68 -8.02
C LYS A 278 -18.34 5.07 -8.96
N SER A 279 -17.21 5.74 -9.14
CA SER A 279 -16.11 5.25 -9.98
C SER A 279 -15.49 3.99 -9.39
N MET A 280 -15.17 4.00 -8.09
CA MET A 280 -14.54 2.87 -7.42
C MET A 280 -15.49 1.69 -7.34
N GLU A 281 -16.77 1.90 -7.04
CA GLU A 281 -17.75 0.80 -7.09
C GLU A 281 -17.87 0.21 -8.49
N TYR A 282 -17.87 1.04 -9.54
CA TYR A 282 -17.90 0.53 -10.92
C TYR A 282 -16.70 -0.37 -11.25
N TRP A 283 -15.48 0.03 -10.88
CA TRP A 283 -14.24 -0.69 -11.22
C TRP A 283 -13.89 -1.83 -10.28
N PHE A 284 -14.18 -1.70 -8.99
CA PHE A 284 -13.71 -2.60 -7.93
C PHE A 284 -14.86 -3.30 -7.19
N GLY A 285 -16.11 -2.91 -7.42
CA GLY A 285 -17.27 -3.46 -6.72
C GLY A 285 -17.60 -2.72 -5.43
N PRO A 286 -18.61 -3.18 -4.68
CA PRO A 286 -19.21 -2.41 -3.59
C PRO A 286 -18.20 -1.94 -2.54
N TYR A 287 -18.39 -0.73 -2.01
CA TYR A 287 -17.57 -0.22 -0.90
C TYR A 287 -17.50 -1.25 0.26
N PRO A 288 -16.33 -1.56 0.82
CA PRO A 288 -16.20 -2.73 1.70
C PRO A 288 -16.71 -2.52 3.13
N TRP A 289 -16.96 -1.28 3.57
CA TRP A 289 -17.15 -0.95 5.00
C TRP A 289 -18.53 -0.37 5.37
N TYR A 290 -19.63 -0.85 4.76
CA TYR A 290 -20.98 -0.29 5.02
C TYR A 290 -21.37 -0.23 6.50
N GLN A 291 -21.00 -1.24 7.30
CA GLN A 291 -21.29 -1.28 8.74
C GLN A 291 -20.57 -0.16 9.53
N ASP A 292 -19.39 0.22 9.08
CA ASP A 292 -18.52 1.22 9.71
C ASP A 292 -18.69 2.63 9.11
N GLY A 293 -19.21 2.71 7.89
CA GLY A 293 -19.49 3.93 7.14
C GLY A 293 -18.23 4.61 6.61
N TYR A 294 -18.39 5.50 5.64
CA TYR A 294 -17.27 6.27 5.08
C TYR A 294 -17.15 7.62 5.79
N LYS A 295 -15.91 8.04 6.11
CA LYS A 295 -15.62 9.37 6.66
C LYS A 295 -14.43 10.02 5.97
N LEU A 296 -14.49 11.35 5.89
CA LEU A 296 -13.30 12.19 5.73
C LEU A 296 -13.09 13.01 7.00
N VAL A 297 -11.85 13.07 7.45
CA VAL A 297 -11.46 13.77 8.68
C VAL A 297 -10.33 14.74 8.38
N ASP A 298 -10.52 16.03 8.68
CA ASP A 298 -9.45 17.04 8.56
C ASP A 298 -8.24 16.62 9.38
N ALA A 299 -7.07 16.58 8.74
CA ALA A 299 -5.83 16.19 9.37
C ALA A 299 -4.70 17.23 9.19
N PRO A 300 -3.79 17.35 10.16
CA PRO A 300 -2.63 18.25 10.11
C PRO A 300 -1.48 17.72 9.25
N HIS A 301 -1.68 16.63 8.52
CA HIS A 301 -0.80 16.05 7.51
C HIS A 301 -1.60 15.85 6.21
N LEU A 302 -0.90 15.52 5.12
CA LEU A 302 -1.49 15.58 3.79
C LEU A 302 -2.67 14.61 3.56
N GLY A 303 -2.50 13.36 3.95
CA GLY A 303 -3.43 12.25 3.75
C GLY A 303 -2.96 11.04 4.56
N MET A 304 -3.86 10.08 4.77
CA MET A 304 -3.57 8.73 5.28
C MET A 304 -4.87 7.91 5.13
N GLU A 305 -4.73 6.67 4.68
CA GLU A 305 -5.81 5.80 4.26
C GLU A 305 -6.59 5.12 5.39
N HIS A 306 -6.52 5.65 6.63
CA HIS A 306 -7.09 5.02 7.81
C HIS A 306 -8.52 4.49 7.56
N GLN A 307 -8.66 3.16 7.61
CA GLN A 307 -9.89 2.45 7.25
C GLN A 307 -11.16 3.10 7.78
N SER A 308 -12.13 3.40 6.92
CA SER A 308 -13.41 4.05 7.25
C SER A 308 -13.34 5.48 7.82
N ALA A 309 -12.13 6.04 8.02
CA ALA A 309 -11.84 7.31 8.67
C ALA A 309 -10.67 8.05 7.99
N VAL A 310 -10.72 8.11 6.66
CA VAL A 310 -9.67 8.65 5.79
C VAL A 310 -9.29 10.08 6.21
N ALA A 311 -8.00 10.30 6.41
CA ALA A 311 -7.44 11.58 6.81
C ALA A 311 -7.26 12.50 5.59
N TYR A 312 -7.65 13.77 5.73
CA TYR A 312 -7.68 14.74 4.65
C TYR A 312 -6.93 16.03 5.02
N GLY A 313 -5.87 16.35 4.29
CA GLY A 313 -5.09 17.58 4.48
C GLY A 313 -4.73 18.30 3.18
N ASN A 314 -5.46 18.05 2.10
CA ASN A 314 -5.18 18.65 0.78
C ASN A 314 -5.61 20.11 0.65
N LYS A 315 -5.95 20.76 1.77
CA LYS A 315 -6.32 22.18 1.86
C LYS A 315 -7.51 22.58 0.98
N TYR A 316 -8.41 21.64 0.67
CA TYR A 316 -9.61 21.90 -0.14
C TYR A 316 -9.27 22.35 -1.56
N GLN A 317 -8.26 21.72 -2.16
CA GLN A 317 -7.79 22.01 -3.52
C GLN A 317 -7.90 20.77 -4.40
N ASN A 318 -8.14 20.99 -5.68
CA ASN A 318 -7.89 19.96 -6.68
C ASN A 318 -6.38 19.78 -6.91
N GLY A 319 -5.99 18.63 -7.47
CA GLY A 319 -4.61 18.19 -7.60
C GLY A 319 -3.97 17.86 -6.28
N TYR A 320 -2.68 17.54 -6.34
CA TYR A 320 -1.85 17.27 -5.18
C TYR A 320 -1.35 18.60 -4.63
N LEU A 321 -2.02 19.15 -3.61
CA LEU A 321 -1.80 20.50 -3.10
C LEU A 321 -1.81 21.55 -4.24
N GLY A 322 -2.79 21.46 -5.13
CA GLY A 322 -2.92 22.36 -6.28
C GLY A 322 -2.06 22.00 -7.49
N ARG A 323 -1.27 20.93 -7.45
CA ARG A 323 -0.36 20.53 -8.53
C ARG A 323 -0.87 19.33 -9.31
N ASP A 324 -0.59 19.33 -10.61
CA ASP A 324 -0.81 18.16 -11.47
C ASP A 324 0.42 17.23 -11.43
N ARG A 325 0.29 16.06 -10.81
CA ARG A 325 1.36 15.04 -10.77
C ARG A 325 1.64 14.40 -12.14
N SER A 326 0.67 14.40 -13.04
CA SER A 326 0.79 13.83 -14.39
C SER A 326 1.30 14.84 -15.43
N ASN A 327 1.15 16.14 -15.16
CA ASN A 327 1.47 17.23 -16.09
C ASN A 327 0.76 17.12 -17.45
N THR A 328 -0.51 16.73 -17.40
CA THR A 328 -1.41 16.57 -18.56
C THR A 328 -2.56 17.57 -18.56
N GLY A 329 -2.77 18.27 -17.45
CA GLY A 329 -3.94 19.09 -17.16
C GLY A 329 -5.10 18.32 -16.54
N TRP A 330 -5.08 16.98 -16.54
CA TRP A 330 -6.13 16.16 -15.92
C TRP A 330 -6.03 16.15 -14.39
N GLY A 331 -4.81 16.11 -13.85
CA GLY A 331 -4.59 15.96 -12.41
C GLY A 331 -5.07 17.14 -11.56
N THR A 332 -5.38 18.30 -12.13
CA THR A 332 -5.92 19.48 -11.40
C THR A 332 -7.43 19.60 -11.49
N LYS A 333 -8.13 18.63 -12.08
CA LYS A 333 -9.60 18.66 -12.23
C LYS A 333 -10.36 18.00 -11.07
N TRP A 334 -9.65 17.34 -10.15
CA TRP A 334 -10.21 16.56 -9.05
C TRP A 334 -9.29 16.61 -7.84
N ASP A 335 -9.78 16.25 -6.66
CA ASP A 335 -9.00 16.26 -5.41
C ASP A 335 -8.13 15.02 -5.26
N PHE A 336 -6.80 15.19 -5.34
CA PHE A 336 -5.88 14.04 -5.31
C PHE A 336 -6.08 13.15 -4.09
N ILE A 337 -6.14 13.75 -2.91
CA ILE A 337 -6.17 13.02 -1.64
C ILE A 337 -7.51 12.33 -1.44
N ILE A 338 -8.63 12.93 -1.86
CA ILE A 338 -9.93 12.23 -1.75
C ILE A 338 -9.91 10.95 -2.59
N ILE A 339 -9.36 10.98 -3.80
CA ILE A 339 -9.38 9.82 -4.69
C ILE A 339 -8.35 8.77 -4.27
N HIS A 340 -7.09 9.18 -4.04
CA HIS A 340 -6.00 8.26 -3.69
C HIS A 340 -6.28 7.58 -2.35
N GLU A 341 -6.44 8.34 -1.27
CA GLU A 341 -6.60 7.77 0.07
C GLU A 341 -7.89 6.95 0.20
N SER A 342 -8.95 7.26 -0.56
CA SER A 342 -10.16 6.43 -0.57
C SER A 342 -10.05 5.20 -1.46
N GLY A 343 -9.16 5.19 -2.45
CA GLY A 343 -8.86 4.01 -3.25
C GLY A 343 -8.31 2.87 -2.39
N HIS A 344 -7.57 3.22 -1.33
CA HIS A 344 -7.06 2.26 -0.37
C HIS A 344 -8.13 1.50 0.43
N GLU A 345 -9.36 2.01 0.49
CA GLU A 345 -10.46 1.28 1.09
C GLU A 345 -10.71 -0.07 0.37
N TRP A 346 -10.36 -0.18 -0.93
CA TRP A 346 -10.36 -1.45 -1.67
C TRP A 346 -9.00 -2.16 -1.66
N PHE A 347 -7.89 -1.43 -1.75
CA PHE A 347 -6.52 -1.96 -1.86
C PHE A 347 -5.59 -1.33 -0.82
N GLY A 348 -5.28 -2.04 0.25
CA GLY A 348 -4.73 -1.43 1.45
C GLY A 348 -5.45 -1.99 2.66
N ASN A 349 -6.77 -1.74 2.68
CA ASN A 349 -7.62 -2.02 3.83
C ASN A 349 -8.47 -3.28 3.60
N ASN A 350 -9.13 -3.42 2.45
CA ASN A 350 -9.97 -4.60 2.16
C ASN A 350 -9.14 -5.78 1.65
N ILE A 351 -8.12 -5.47 0.84
CA ILE A 351 -7.09 -6.40 0.41
C ILE A 351 -5.77 -5.91 0.99
N THR A 352 -5.39 -6.47 2.12
CA THR A 352 -4.16 -6.12 2.83
C THR A 352 -3.05 -7.08 2.42
N THR A 353 -1.81 -6.65 2.30
CA THR A 353 -0.67 -7.54 2.07
C THR A 353 -0.18 -8.13 3.39
N LYS A 354 0.36 -9.35 3.35
CA LYS A 354 0.93 -10.00 4.55
C LYS A 354 2.27 -9.44 4.97
N ASP A 355 3.06 -8.98 4.00
CA ASP A 355 4.41 -8.49 4.21
C ASP A 355 4.57 -7.14 3.53
N ILE A 356 5.32 -6.24 4.16
CA ILE A 356 5.59 -4.92 3.62
C ILE A 356 6.38 -4.98 2.29
N ALA A 357 7.04 -6.10 2.02
CA ALA A 357 7.68 -6.37 0.73
C ALA A 357 6.71 -6.32 -0.47
N ASP A 358 5.42 -6.61 -0.27
CA ASP A 358 4.41 -6.68 -1.33
C ASP A 358 3.58 -5.40 -1.50
N MET A 359 4.06 -4.24 -0.99
CA MET A 359 3.27 -2.99 -0.92
C MET A 359 2.80 -2.42 -2.24
N TRP A 360 3.35 -2.91 -3.34
CA TRP A 360 2.81 -2.66 -4.67
C TRP A 360 1.33 -3.06 -4.80
N VAL A 361 0.82 -4.07 -4.08
CA VAL A 361 -0.61 -4.41 -4.15
C VAL A 361 -1.47 -3.27 -3.60
N HIS A 362 -0.96 -2.50 -2.63
CA HIS A 362 -1.65 -1.33 -2.09
C HIS A 362 -1.48 -0.17 -3.05
N GLU A 363 -0.23 0.22 -3.28
CA GLU A 363 0.09 1.48 -3.93
C GLU A 363 -0.13 1.45 -5.45
N ALA A 364 0.14 0.33 -6.12
CA ALA A 364 -0.04 0.25 -7.57
C ALA A 364 -1.53 0.33 -7.94
N PHE A 365 -2.38 -0.41 -7.23
CA PHE A 365 -3.81 -0.45 -7.50
C PHE A 365 -4.50 0.85 -7.10
N THR A 366 -4.14 1.43 -5.95
CA THR A 366 -4.64 2.75 -5.55
C THR A 366 -4.20 3.84 -6.53
N THR A 367 -2.92 3.86 -6.94
CA THR A 367 -2.44 4.82 -7.95
C THR A 367 -3.12 4.60 -9.30
N TYR A 368 -3.37 3.35 -9.69
CA TYR A 368 -4.12 3.03 -10.91
C TYR A 368 -5.58 3.48 -10.84
N SER A 369 -6.19 3.46 -9.66
CA SER A 369 -7.55 3.96 -9.43
C SER A 369 -7.71 5.44 -9.79
N GLU A 370 -6.65 6.24 -9.68
CA GLU A 370 -6.63 7.64 -10.11
C GLU A 370 -6.90 7.77 -11.62
N ALA A 371 -6.21 6.95 -12.43
CA ALA A 371 -6.39 6.92 -13.88
C ALA A 371 -7.79 6.41 -14.27
N LEU A 372 -8.30 5.40 -13.55
CA LEU A 372 -9.66 4.89 -13.73
C LEU A 372 -10.73 5.92 -13.34
N PHE A 373 -10.45 6.74 -12.32
CA PHE A 373 -11.32 7.86 -11.95
C PHE A 373 -11.33 8.93 -13.04
N VAL A 374 -10.17 9.33 -13.56
CA VAL A 374 -10.07 10.24 -14.71
C VAL A 374 -10.82 9.68 -15.92
N GLU A 375 -10.67 8.38 -16.21
CA GLU A 375 -11.43 7.70 -17.26
C GLU A 375 -12.95 7.76 -17.03
N SER A 376 -13.40 7.56 -15.79
CA SER A 376 -14.81 7.57 -15.45
C SER A 376 -15.45 8.97 -15.57
N GLN A 377 -14.67 10.03 -15.33
CA GLN A 377 -15.15 11.40 -15.42
C GLN A 377 -14.99 12.01 -16.83
N PHE A 378 -13.93 11.66 -17.55
CA PHE A 378 -13.48 12.36 -18.76
C PHE A 378 -13.24 11.45 -19.97
N GLY A 379 -13.47 10.15 -19.83
CA GLY A 379 -13.31 9.15 -20.88
C GLY A 379 -11.94 8.49 -20.91
N LYS A 380 -11.88 7.31 -21.53
CA LYS A 380 -10.67 6.46 -21.59
C LYS A 380 -9.41 7.17 -22.10
N PRO A 381 -9.46 8.02 -23.15
CA PRO A 381 -8.26 8.73 -23.59
C PRO A 381 -7.64 9.61 -22.50
N ALA A 382 -8.46 10.33 -21.72
CA ALA A 382 -7.98 11.16 -20.62
C ALA A 382 -7.32 10.32 -19.51
N GLY A 383 -7.89 9.15 -19.18
CA GLY A 383 -7.29 8.21 -18.24
C GLY A 383 -5.94 7.68 -18.72
N GLN A 384 -5.83 7.34 -20.02
CA GLN A 384 -4.58 6.89 -20.63
C GLN A 384 -3.51 7.99 -20.68
N GLU A 385 -3.89 9.23 -21.00
CA GLU A 385 -2.99 10.39 -20.95
C GLU A 385 -2.47 10.62 -19.52
N TYR A 386 -3.36 10.57 -18.52
CA TYR A 386 -3.00 10.77 -17.11
C TYR A 386 -1.95 9.75 -16.64
N ILE A 387 -2.17 8.46 -16.89
CA ILE A 387 -1.24 7.40 -16.49
C ILE A 387 0.08 7.41 -17.28
N HIS A 388 0.03 7.80 -18.56
CA HIS A 388 1.24 8.02 -19.35
C HIS A 388 2.06 9.17 -18.76
N GLY A 389 1.40 10.27 -18.37
CA GLY A 389 2.03 11.43 -17.74
C GLY A 389 2.72 11.10 -16.40
N GLN A 390 2.18 10.17 -15.61
CA GLN A 390 2.79 9.68 -14.36
C GLN A 390 4.18 9.09 -14.55
N ARG A 391 4.53 8.58 -15.75
CA ARG A 391 5.83 7.94 -16.02
C ARG A 391 7.03 8.83 -15.76
N ARG A 392 6.84 10.15 -15.80
CA ARG A 392 7.89 11.13 -15.48
C ARG A 392 8.39 11.04 -14.03
N ASN A 393 7.60 10.43 -13.15
CA ASN A 393 7.91 10.28 -11.73
C ASN A 393 8.67 8.97 -11.44
N ILE A 394 8.69 8.03 -12.39
CA ILE A 394 9.33 6.72 -12.23
C ILE A 394 10.85 6.86 -12.25
N GLN A 395 11.52 6.31 -11.24
CA GLN A 395 12.98 6.41 -11.09
C GLN A 395 13.74 5.20 -11.66
N ASN A 396 13.14 4.01 -11.65
CA ASN A 396 13.78 2.72 -11.93
C ASN A 396 15.07 2.51 -11.11
N ASP A 397 15.03 2.85 -9.82
CA ASP A 397 16.20 2.85 -8.96
C ASP A 397 16.55 1.45 -8.41
N SER A 398 15.52 0.69 -8.04
CA SER A 398 15.61 -0.59 -7.33
C SER A 398 14.34 -1.43 -7.56
N PRO A 399 14.33 -2.73 -7.16
CA PRO A 399 13.12 -3.55 -7.23
C PRO A 399 11.95 -2.96 -6.41
N ILE A 400 10.74 -3.08 -6.93
CA ILE A 400 9.51 -2.69 -6.24
C ILE A 400 9.24 -3.63 -5.05
N ILE A 401 9.46 -4.94 -5.24
CA ILE A 401 9.31 -5.91 -4.16
C ILE A 401 10.49 -5.77 -3.19
N GLY A 402 10.18 -5.52 -1.92
CA GLY A 402 11.14 -5.47 -0.83
C GLY A 402 11.64 -6.84 -0.39
N PRO A 403 12.59 -6.89 0.56
CA PRO A 403 13.00 -8.13 1.21
C PRO A 403 11.92 -8.64 2.17
N TYR A 404 11.45 -9.87 1.98
CA TYR A 404 10.46 -10.50 2.86
C TYR A 404 11.00 -10.81 4.26
N GLY A 405 10.09 -10.85 5.25
CA GLY A 405 10.36 -11.31 6.61
C GLY A 405 11.11 -10.29 7.48
N VAL A 406 11.27 -9.06 6.99
CA VAL A 406 11.83 -7.92 7.69
C VAL A 406 10.97 -6.69 7.41
N ASN A 407 10.90 -5.75 8.35
CA ASN A 407 10.11 -4.53 8.18
C ASN A 407 10.81 -3.54 7.23
N GLN A 408 10.88 -3.87 5.94
CA GLN A 408 11.51 -3.06 4.90
C GLN A 408 10.76 -3.19 3.58
N GLU A 409 10.22 -2.07 3.11
CA GLU A 409 9.61 -1.94 1.79
C GLU A 409 10.66 -1.93 0.66
N GLY A 410 10.19 -2.07 -0.58
CA GLY A 410 11.00 -1.88 -1.78
C GLY A 410 10.94 -0.45 -2.32
N SER A 411 11.13 -0.29 -3.64
CA SER A 411 11.13 1.01 -4.29
C SER A 411 9.78 1.74 -4.22
N GLY A 412 9.84 3.07 -4.07
CA GLY A 412 8.70 3.97 -4.26
C GLY A 412 8.12 3.95 -5.68
N ASP A 413 8.78 3.31 -6.65
CA ASP A 413 8.20 3.02 -7.96
C ASP A 413 6.95 2.12 -7.88
N MET A 414 6.66 1.52 -6.72
CA MET A 414 5.39 0.83 -6.45
C MET A 414 4.14 1.64 -6.80
N TYR A 415 4.23 2.98 -6.76
CA TYR A 415 3.17 3.91 -7.19
C TYR A 415 3.10 4.01 -8.73
N ASP A 416 3.93 4.87 -9.33
CA ASP A 416 3.79 5.26 -10.74
C ASP A 416 4.21 4.12 -11.72
N LYS A 417 5.21 3.28 -11.39
CA LYS A 417 5.58 2.12 -12.21
C LYS A 417 4.60 0.97 -12.00
N GLY A 418 4.13 0.77 -10.77
CA GLY A 418 3.08 -0.18 -10.45
C GLY A 418 1.77 0.10 -11.20
N SER A 419 1.30 1.35 -11.22
CA SER A 419 0.10 1.73 -11.97
C SER A 419 0.29 1.50 -13.48
N ASN A 420 1.45 1.86 -14.02
CA ASN A 420 1.78 1.64 -15.43
C ASN A 420 1.88 0.16 -15.80
N LEU A 421 2.35 -0.71 -14.89
CA LEU A 421 2.27 -2.16 -15.04
C LEU A 421 0.80 -2.61 -15.18
N LEU A 422 -0.10 -2.16 -14.31
CA LEU A 422 -1.52 -2.52 -14.40
C LEU A 422 -2.14 -2.04 -15.73
N ASN A 423 -1.80 -0.83 -16.20
CA ASN A 423 -2.23 -0.36 -17.51
C ASN A 423 -1.70 -1.21 -18.68
N MET A 424 -0.44 -1.63 -18.58
CA MET A 424 0.19 -2.51 -19.57
C MET A 424 -0.51 -3.87 -19.59
N LEU A 425 -0.85 -4.44 -18.42
CA LEU A 425 -1.61 -5.68 -18.32
C LEU A 425 -3.02 -5.54 -18.93
N ARG A 426 -3.75 -4.44 -18.67
CA ARG A 426 -5.02 -4.15 -19.35
C ARG A 426 -4.86 -4.16 -20.88
N THR A 427 -3.75 -3.61 -21.37
CA THR A 427 -3.46 -3.50 -22.80
C THR A 427 -3.12 -4.86 -23.43
N VAL A 428 -2.37 -5.69 -22.71
CA VAL A 428 -2.02 -7.08 -23.08
C VAL A 428 -3.27 -7.97 -23.10
N ILE A 429 -4.12 -7.87 -22.08
CA ILE A 429 -5.39 -8.61 -22.01
C ILE A 429 -6.33 -8.19 -23.15
N ASN A 430 -6.30 -6.91 -23.53
CA ASN A 430 -7.02 -6.36 -24.68
C ASN A 430 -8.54 -6.61 -24.65
N ASP A 431 -9.13 -6.65 -23.45
CA ASP A 431 -10.57 -6.76 -23.23
C ASP A 431 -10.92 -5.96 -21.96
N ASP A 432 -11.54 -4.78 -22.16
CA ASP A 432 -11.89 -3.89 -21.05
C ASP A 432 -12.99 -4.47 -20.15
N ALA A 433 -13.91 -5.27 -20.71
CA ALA A 433 -14.95 -5.90 -19.92
C ALA A 433 -14.34 -6.98 -19.03
N LYS A 434 -13.43 -7.80 -19.58
CA LYS A 434 -12.66 -8.78 -18.80
C LYS A 434 -11.78 -8.10 -17.77
N TRP A 435 -11.09 -7.02 -18.12
CA TRP A 435 -10.26 -6.25 -17.19
C TRP A 435 -11.06 -5.73 -16.00
N ARG A 436 -12.23 -5.13 -16.23
CA ARG A 436 -13.12 -4.70 -15.14
C ARG A 436 -13.56 -5.87 -14.27
N GLN A 437 -13.89 -7.02 -14.87
CA GLN A 437 -14.28 -8.20 -14.09
C GLN A 437 -13.12 -8.76 -13.25
N LEU A 438 -11.88 -8.70 -13.74
CA LEU A 438 -10.70 -9.08 -12.95
C LEU A 438 -10.60 -8.21 -11.70
N LEU A 439 -10.71 -6.89 -11.86
CA LEU A 439 -10.61 -5.94 -10.76
C LEU A 439 -11.75 -6.08 -9.73
N ARG A 440 -13.01 -6.21 -10.18
CA ARG A 440 -14.15 -6.49 -9.29
C ARG A 440 -14.03 -7.87 -8.60
N GLY A 441 -13.49 -8.84 -9.32
CA GLY A 441 -13.29 -10.19 -8.81
C GLY A 441 -12.18 -10.25 -7.74
N LEU A 442 -11.15 -9.40 -7.80
CA LEU A 442 -10.15 -9.29 -6.73
C LEU A 442 -10.81 -8.90 -5.40
N SER A 443 -11.57 -7.80 -5.41
CA SER A 443 -12.21 -7.26 -4.22
C SER A 443 -13.27 -8.18 -3.62
N SER A 444 -13.84 -9.09 -4.41
CA SER A 444 -14.77 -10.12 -3.91
C SER A 444 -14.07 -11.40 -3.47
N THR A 445 -13.04 -11.85 -4.18
CA THR A 445 -12.27 -13.07 -3.86
C THR A 445 -11.46 -12.90 -2.57
N PHE A 446 -10.82 -11.74 -2.43
CA PHE A 446 -9.97 -11.39 -1.30
C PHE A 446 -10.65 -10.39 -0.37
N TYR A 447 -11.98 -10.39 -0.31
CA TYR A 447 -12.75 -9.50 0.56
C TYR A 447 -12.36 -9.71 2.04
N HIS A 448 -11.92 -8.63 2.70
CA HIS A 448 -11.45 -8.60 4.09
C HIS A 448 -10.38 -9.67 4.39
N GLN A 449 -9.36 -9.74 3.54
CA GLN A 449 -8.28 -10.73 3.67
C GLN A 449 -6.90 -10.10 3.56
N THR A 450 -5.95 -10.68 4.29
CA THR A 450 -4.53 -10.51 4.04
C THR A 450 -4.04 -11.48 2.96
N VAL A 451 -3.28 -10.99 1.98
CA VAL A 451 -2.80 -11.74 0.80
C VAL A 451 -1.30 -11.61 0.61
N THR A 452 -0.68 -12.54 -0.11
CA THR A 452 0.66 -12.34 -0.68
C THR A 452 0.56 -11.76 -2.09
N GLY A 453 1.62 -11.09 -2.56
CA GLY A 453 1.70 -10.63 -3.94
C GLY A 453 1.55 -11.79 -4.93
N GLN A 454 2.05 -12.98 -4.60
CA GLN A 454 1.87 -14.17 -5.42
C GLN A 454 0.40 -14.58 -5.55
N GLN A 455 -0.41 -14.50 -4.48
CA GLN A 455 -1.85 -14.80 -4.58
C GLN A 455 -2.58 -13.87 -5.55
N VAL A 456 -2.16 -12.59 -5.62
CA VAL A 456 -2.70 -11.61 -6.58
C VAL A 456 -2.26 -11.98 -8.01
N ILE A 457 -1.00 -12.31 -8.23
CA ILE A 457 -0.48 -12.74 -9.55
C ILE A 457 -1.19 -14.02 -10.03
N ASP A 458 -1.30 -15.02 -9.16
CA ASP A 458 -1.99 -16.29 -9.46
C ASP A 458 -3.46 -16.07 -9.81
N TYR A 459 -4.13 -15.15 -9.11
CA TYR A 459 -5.49 -14.75 -9.44
C TYR A 459 -5.57 -14.14 -10.85
N PHE A 460 -4.68 -13.20 -11.20
CA PHE A 460 -4.67 -12.62 -12.54
C PHE A 460 -4.44 -13.68 -13.61
N ASN A 461 -3.52 -14.60 -13.39
CA ASN A 461 -3.24 -15.68 -14.35
C ASN A 461 -4.47 -16.57 -14.56
N ARG A 462 -5.06 -17.05 -13.45
CA ARG A 462 -6.22 -17.96 -13.48
C ARG A 462 -7.43 -17.29 -14.13
N GLU A 463 -7.77 -16.09 -13.69
CA GLU A 463 -9.00 -15.43 -14.12
C GLU A 463 -8.87 -14.80 -15.50
N SER A 464 -7.68 -14.34 -15.93
CA SER A 464 -7.47 -13.82 -17.29
C SER A 464 -7.32 -14.92 -18.33
N GLY A 465 -6.86 -16.11 -17.93
CA GLY A 465 -6.51 -17.21 -18.83
C GLY A 465 -5.18 -17.02 -19.54
N GLN A 466 -4.34 -16.09 -19.08
CA GLN A 466 -3.01 -15.79 -19.65
C GLN A 466 -1.94 -15.95 -18.55
N ASP A 467 -0.75 -16.43 -18.89
CA ASP A 467 0.39 -16.41 -17.97
C ASP A 467 1.05 -15.03 -17.99
N LEU A 468 0.72 -14.22 -16.99
CA LEU A 468 1.23 -12.85 -16.81
C LEU A 468 2.43 -12.80 -15.86
N THR A 469 2.86 -13.96 -15.33
CA THR A 469 3.92 -14.07 -14.31
C THR A 469 5.18 -13.34 -14.71
N LYS A 470 5.65 -13.56 -15.95
CA LYS A 470 6.90 -12.97 -16.43
C LYS A 470 6.84 -11.44 -16.55
N ILE A 471 5.65 -10.90 -16.86
CA ILE A 471 5.41 -9.45 -16.93
C ILE A 471 5.47 -8.86 -15.51
N PHE A 472 4.80 -9.49 -14.55
CA PHE A 472 4.89 -9.11 -13.15
C PHE A 472 6.33 -9.18 -12.63
N ASP A 473 7.03 -10.28 -12.86
CA ASP A 473 8.41 -10.46 -12.39
C ASP A 473 9.34 -9.40 -12.95
N GLN A 474 9.28 -9.13 -14.27
CA GLN A 474 10.12 -8.11 -14.90
C GLN A 474 9.84 -6.71 -14.31
N CYS A 475 8.58 -6.36 -14.05
CA CYS A 475 8.25 -5.03 -13.56
C CYS A 475 8.46 -4.87 -12.04
N LEU A 476 8.26 -5.92 -11.25
CA LEU A 476 8.27 -5.86 -9.79
C LEU A 476 9.62 -6.23 -9.17
N ARG A 477 10.34 -7.19 -9.76
CA ARG A 477 11.61 -7.72 -9.21
C ARG A 477 12.85 -7.11 -9.85
N HIS A 478 12.68 -6.47 -11.00
CA HIS A 478 13.78 -5.89 -11.76
C HIS A 478 13.57 -4.40 -11.98
N ARG A 479 14.68 -3.64 -11.90
CA ARG A 479 14.64 -2.20 -12.14
C ARG A 479 14.55 -1.87 -13.63
N SER A 480 15.18 -2.68 -14.50
CA SER A 480 15.19 -2.41 -15.94
C SER A 480 13.83 -2.66 -16.58
N LEU A 481 13.59 -2.02 -17.71
CA LEU A 481 12.41 -2.27 -18.55
C LEU A 481 12.70 -3.42 -19.52
N PRO A 482 11.70 -4.24 -19.87
CA PRO A 482 11.83 -5.10 -21.03
C PRO A 482 11.97 -4.18 -22.26
N THR A 483 12.95 -4.48 -23.11
CA THR A 483 13.23 -3.71 -24.33
C THR A 483 12.82 -4.51 -25.54
N LEU A 484 11.94 -3.94 -26.37
CA LEU A 484 11.60 -4.48 -27.67
C LEU A 484 12.72 -4.15 -28.64
N GLU A 485 13.44 -5.17 -29.09
CA GLU A 485 14.45 -5.03 -30.16
C GLU A 485 13.79 -5.39 -31.49
N VAL A 486 13.81 -4.47 -32.44
CA VAL A 486 13.29 -4.63 -33.80
C VAL A 486 14.41 -4.47 -34.80
N ARG A 487 14.55 -5.41 -35.74
CA ARG A 487 15.49 -5.35 -36.87
C ARG A 487 14.73 -5.28 -38.19
N LEU A 488 15.13 -4.34 -39.03
CA LEU A 488 14.56 -4.14 -40.36
C LEU A 488 15.57 -4.61 -41.43
N GLU A 489 15.43 -5.86 -41.87
CA GLU A 489 16.41 -6.53 -42.74
C GLU A 489 15.71 -7.12 -43.98
N ASP A 490 16.23 -6.81 -45.18
CA ASP A 490 15.74 -7.35 -46.46
C ASP A 490 14.20 -7.25 -46.65
N GLY A 491 13.62 -6.12 -46.23
CA GLY A 491 12.17 -5.87 -46.30
C GLY A 491 11.32 -6.66 -45.28
N LYS A 492 11.97 -7.38 -44.35
CA LYS A 492 11.32 -8.08 -43.23
C LYS A 492 11.50 -7.29 -41.94
N THR A 493 10.49 -7.42 -41.08
CA THR A 493 10.55 -6.93 -39.70
C THR A 493 10.75 -8.12 -38.79
N LEU A 494 11.87 -8.15 -38.08
CA LEU A 494 12.15 -9.12 -37.03
C LEU A 494 12.05 -8.44 -35.68
N ALA A 495 11.48 -9.10 -34.68
CA ALA A 495 11.48 -8.56 -33.33
C ALA A 495 11.69 -9.62 -32.26
N ARG A 496 12.21 -9.20 -31.09
CA ARG A 496 12.31 -9.99 -29.87
C ARG A 496 12.29 -9.11 -28.63
N TRP A 497 12.15 -9.73 -27.47
CA TRP A 497 12.38 -9.11 -26.18
C TRP A 497 13.82 -9.27 -25.69
N VAL A 498 14.36 -8.19 -25.13
CA VAL A 498 15.53 -8.18 -24.26
C VAL A 498 15.05 -7.87 -22.84
N SER A 499 15.24 -8.81 -21.91
CA SER A 499 14.65 -8.77 -20.57
C SER A 499 15.58 -9.50 -19.57
N GLU A 500 15.47 -9.15 -18.29
CA GLU A 500 16.16 -9.86 -17.20
C GLU A 500 15.47 -11.19 -16.85
N VAL A 501 14.18 -11.33 -17.17
CA VAL A 501 13.40 -12.55 -16.94
C VAL A 501 13.64 -13.55 -18.08
N PRO A 502 14.09 -14.78 -17.77
CA PRO A 502 14.24 -15.83 -18.79
C PRO A 502 12.93 -16.13 -19.50
N ASP A 503 13.02 -16.43 -20.79
CA ASP A 503 11.86 -16.80 -21.63
C ASP A 503 10.71 -15.78 -21.59
N PHE A 504 11.01 -14.49 -21.37
CA PHE A 504 10.02 -13.40 -21.38
C PHE A 504 9.23 -13.34 -22.69
N ASP A 505 7.89 -13.30 -22.58
CA ASP A 505 6.96 -13.56 -23.69
C ASP A 505 5.73 -12.62 -23.71
N MET A 506 5.94 -11.32 -23.51
CA MET A 506 4.84 -10.35 -23.53
C MET A 506 4.35 -10.01 -24.95
N PRO A 507 3.04 -10.06 -25.24
CA PRO A 507 2.50 -9.51 -26.48
C PRO A 507 2.59 -7.97 -26.53
N VAL A 508 2.92 -7.41 -27.69
CA VAL A 508 3.06 -5.95 -27.89
C VAL A 508 2.24 -5.46 -29.09
N ARG A 509 1.70 -4.24 -28.98
CA ARG A 509 0.98 -3.60 -30.07
C ARG A 509 1.92 -2.86 -31.01
N LEU A 510 1.87 -3.23 -32.28
CA LEU A 510 2.67 -2.66 -33.36
C LEU A 510 1.79 -2.31 -34.55
N ARG A 511 2.15 -1.29 -35.32
CA ARG A 511 1.49 -0.96 -36.58
C ARG A 511 2.44 -0.30 -37.57
N LEU A 512 2.02 -0.26 -38.83
CA LEU A 512 2.52 0.73 -39.78
C LEU A 512 1.70 2.02 -39.65
N LYS A 513 2.35 3.16 -39.87
CA LYS A 513 1.74 4.48 -39.82
C LYS A 513 0.47 4.54 -40.67
N GLY A 514 -0.63 4.96 -40.06
CA GLY A 514 -1.95 5.04 -40.69
C GLY A 514 -2.76 3.73 -40.67
N GLY A 515 -2.18 2.62 -40.18
CA GLY A 515 -2.89 1.37 -39.94
C GLY A 515 -3.39 1.21 -38.49
N ASP A 516 -4.00 0.06 -38.22
CA ASP A 516 -4.45 -0.34 -36.89
C ASP A 516 -3.36 -1.09 -36.12
N TYR A 517 -3.34 -0.90 -34.80
CA TYR A 517 -2.47 -1.67 -33.92
C TYR A 517 -2.82 -3.16 -33.93
N GLN A 518 -1.82 -3.98 -34.22
CA GLN A 518 -1.88 -5.44 -34.13
C GLN A 518 -1.17 -5.89 -32.86
N LEU A 519 -1.79 -6.80 -32.10
CA LEU A 519 -1.18 -7.39 -30.91
C LEU A 519 -0.32 -8.60 -31.32
N ILE A 520 1.00 -8.44 -31.30
CA ILE A 520 1.96 -9.44 -31.78
C ILE A 520 2.56 -10.18 -30.58
N PRO A 521 2.40 -11.52 -30.47
CA PRO A 521 3.09 -12.31 -29.47
C PRO A 521 4.58 -12.42 -29.83
N LEU A 522 5.45 -12.08 -28.89
CA LEU A 522 6.91 -12.12 -29.07
C LEU A 522 7.56 -12.83 -27.89
N THR A 523 8.77 -13.34 -28.12
CA THR A 523 9.60 -14.00 -27.10
C THR A 523 11.00 -13.38 -27.09
N THR A 524 11.93 -13.93 -26.32
CA THR A 524 13.35 -13.56 -26.35
C THR A 524 14.10 -14.00 -27.62
N LYS A 525 13.43 -14.72 -28.53
CA LYS A 525 13.97 -15.13 -29.84
C LYS A 525 13.38 -14.27 -30.95
N PHE A 526 14.21 -13.94 -31.93
CA PHE A 526 13.75 -13.20 -33.12
C PHE A 526 12.66 -13.98 -33.86
N ALA A 527 11.55 -13.29 -34.11
CA ALA A 527 10.47 -13.77 -34.96
C ALA A 527 10.20 -12.77 -36.08
N VAL A 528 9.89 -13.27 -37.28
CA VAL A 528 9.46 -12.44 -38.41
C VAL A 528 8.00 -12.04 -38.22
N ILE A 529 7.72 -10.74 -38.24
CA ILE A 529 6.36 -10.18 -38.13
C ILE A 529 5.86 -9.90 -39.54
N LYS A 530 5.01 -10.79 -40.06
CA LYS A 530 4.54 -10.73 -41.46
C LYS A 530 3.60 -9.56 -41.70
N GLU A 531 2.84 -9.21 -40.67
CA GLU A 531 1.87 -8.11 -40.64
C GLU A 531 2.53 -6.74 -40.83
N LEU A 532 3.84 -6.66 -40.60
CA LEU A 532 4.64 -5.44 -40.70
C LEU A 532 5.68 -5.52 -41.84
N ALA A 533 5.48 -6.40 -42.83
CA ALA A 533 6.38 -6.48 -43.99
C ALA A 533 6.54 -5.10 -44.66
N GLY A 534 7.78 -4.73 -45.00
CA GLY A 534 8.09 -3.42 -45.54
C GLY A 534 8.09 -2.28 -44.51
N ALA A 535 8.11 -2.58 -43.20
CA ALA A 535 8.33 -1.54 -42.20
C ALA A 535 9.70 -0.88 -42.41
N THR A 536 9.72 0.44 -42.22
CA THR A 536 10.90 1.28 -42.17
C THR A 536 10.94 1.97 -40.80
N ARG A 537 12.07 2.59 -40.45
CA ARG A 537 12.19 3.35 -39.19
C ARG A 537 11.17 4.49 -39.10
N GLU A 538 10.72 5.01 -40.25
CA GLU A 538 9.81 6.16 -40.34
C GLU A 538 8.33 5.78 -40.27
N ASN A 539 7.98 4.53 -40.57
CA ASN A 539 6.58 4.08 -40.62
C ASN A 539 6.22 3.05 -39.55
N LEU A 540 7.19 2.42 -38.87
CA LEU A 540 6.92 1.52 -37.77
C LEU A 540 6.52 2.31 -36.52
N GLU A 541 5.37 1.99 -35.94
CA GLU A 541 4.91 2.55 -34.67
C GLU A 541 4.72 1.44 -33.64
N VAL A 542 5.38 1.60 -32.49
CA VAL A 542 5.20 0.78 -31.29
C VAL A 542 4.27 1.54 -30.35
N ASP A 543 3.30 0.87 -29.72
CA ASP A 543 2.37 1.49 -28.76
C ASP A 543 3.05 1.83 -27.42
N THR A 544 4.09 2.66 -27.46
CA THR A 544 4.77 3.16 -26.26
C THR A 544 3.90 4.09 -25.44
N PHE A 545 2.71 4.47 -25.93
CA PHE A 545 1.74 5.21 -25.14
C PHE A 545 1.13 4.33 -24.05
N ASN A 546 0.66 3.13 -24.40
CA ASN A 546 0.06 2.19 -23.45
C ASN A 546 1.06 1.22 -22.80
N TYR A 547 2.20 0.96 -23.45
CA TYR A 547 3.27 0.10 -22.92
C TYR A 547 4.40 0.91 -22.30
N TYR A 548 4.83 0.53 -21.10
CA TYR A 548 6.01 1.10 -20.44
C TYR A 548 7.23 0.19 -20.67
N ILE A 549 7.84 0.33 -21.85
CA ILE A 549 8.91 -0.54 -22.34
C ILE A 549 10.04 0.27 -22.97
N GLY A 550 11.23 -0.34 -23.06
CA GLY A 550 12.27 0.15 -23.96
C GLY A 550 11.96 -0.23 -25.41
N VAL A 551 12.43 0.57 -26.37
CA VAL A 551 12.36 0.24 -27.80
C VAL A 551 13.71 0.52 -28.44
N LEU A 552 14.23 -0.47 -29.15
CA LEU A 552 15.45 -0.38 -29.96
C LEU A 552 15.10 -0.82 -31.39
N VAL A 553 15.23 0.09 -32.35
CA VAL A 553 15.03 -0.21 -33.78
C VAL A 553 16.39 -0.13 -34.46
N GLU A 554 16.81 -1.24 -35.07
CA GLU A 554 18.06 -1.45 -35.79
C GLU A 554 17.85 -1.59 -37.30
#